data_AF-A0A0F9GPU3-F1
#
_entry.id   AF-A0A0F9GPU3-F1
#
_cell.length_a   1.000
_cell.length_b   1.000
_cell.length_c   1.000
_cell.angle_alpha   90.00
_cell.angle_beta   90.00
_cell.angle_gamma   90.00
#
_symmetry.space_group_name_H-M   'P 1'
#
loop_
_entity.id
_entity.type
_entity.pdbx_description
1 polymer ?
#
loop_
_entity_poly.entity_id
_entity_poly.type
_entity_poly.pdbx_seq_one_letter_code
_entity_poly.pdbx_strand_id
1 'polypeptide(L)'
;MSIEKWLSKKDSKEEAIKREKIFKKLSKEEVQELKKKKARDLVQKKSSLKVGILEEDDLLQKVIEFNDWLNHRTYLKGDLDKIEMWLKNLYSKIKSEPAQESNFTKGSQKSQAIEQYKKIPPRFLDEKTRIAISKNIHGVKKSNKDNYNLRKLRNLIQEKLIEAKYYEILEKILKL
;
A
#
# COMPACT_ATOMS: atom_id res chain seq x y z
N MET A 1 -22.85 22.71 -23.93
CA MET A 1 -21.44 22.71 -24.44
C MET A 1 -21.19 21.37 -25.10
N SER A 2 -21.14 21.32 -26.44
CA SER A 2 -21.11 20.07 -27.22
C SER A 2 -19.72 19.43 -27.23
N ILE A 3 -19.67 18.09 -27.19
CA ILE A 3 -18.46 17.24 -27.25
C ILE A 3 -17.59 17.55 -28.49
N GLU A 4 -18.19 18.12 -29.53
CA GLU A 4 -17.51 18.60 -30.74
C GLU A 4 -16.45 19.68 -30.47
N LYS A 5 -16.59 20.46 -29.38
CA LYS A 5 -15.63 21.53 -29.04
C LYS A 5 -14.34 20.99 -28.40
N TRP A 6 -14.32 19.74 -27.93
CA TRP A 6 -13.13 19.08 -27.38
C TRP A 6 -12.33 18.30 -28.43
N LEU A 7 -12.98 17.84 -29.49
CA LEU A 7 -12.34 17.12 -30.60
C LEU A 7 -11.69 18.05 -31.65
N SER A 8 -11.85 19.38 -31.51
CA SER A 8 -11.24 20.36 -32.41
C SER A 8 -9.77 20.67 -32.12
N LYS A 9 -9.16 20.10 -31.07
CA LYS A 9 -7.69 20.06 -30.91
C LYS A 9 -7.05 18.96 -31.78
N LYS A 10 -7.50 18.86 -33.03
CA LYS A 10 -6.73 18.22 -34.09
C LYS A 10 -5.58 19.16 -34.38
N ASP A 11 -4.36 18.71 -34.11
CA ASP A 11 -3.13 19.30 -34.66
C ASP A 11 -3.42 19.78 -36.07
N SER A 12 -3.38 21.10 -36.26
CA SER A 12 -3.76 21.73 -37.53
C SER A 12 -2.97 21.05 -38.64
N LYS A 13 -3.63 20.65 -39.73
CA LYS A 13 -2.96 20.10 -40.92
C LYS A 13 -1.78 20.97 -41.37
N GLU A 14 -1.81 22.26 -41.05
CA GLU A 14 -0.74 23.22 -41.29
C GLU A 14 0.54 22.96 -40.46
N GLU A 15 0.44 22.49 -39.22
CA GLU A 15 1.61 22.17 -38.39
C GLU A 15 2.33 20.90 -38.88
N ALA A 16 1.59 19.90 -39.32
CA ALA A 16 2.15 18.70 -39.95
C ALA A 16 2.89 19.05 -41.25
N ILE A 17 2.31 19.91 -42.09
CA ILE A 17 2.93 20.39 -43.33
C ILE A 17 4.17 21.25 -43.05
N LYS A 18 4.17 22.08 -42.00
CA LYS A 18 5.35 22.85 -41.56
C LYS A 18 6.46 21.92 -41.08
N ARG A 19 6.15 20.89 -40.28
CA ARG A 19 7.13 19.90 -39.81
C ARG A 19 7.74 19.10 -40.97
N GLU A 20 6.94 18.69 -41.95
CA GLU A 20 7.44 18.00 -43.15
C GLU A 20 8.32 18.89 -44.04
N LYS A 21 7.94 20.17 -44.23
CA LYS A 21 8.75 21.14 -44.97
C LYS A 21 10.09 21.41 -44.28
N ILE A 22 10.12 21.44 -42.95
CA ILE A 22 11.36 21.59 -42.17
C ILE A 22 12.21 20.31 -42.28
N PHE A 23 11.59 19.13 -42.20
CA PHE A 23 12.30 17.85 -42.33
C PHE A 23 12.93 17.65 -43.71
N LYS A 24 12.27 18.12 -44.78
CA LYS A 24 12.81 18.06 -46.15
C LYS A 24 13.93 19.06 -46.40
N LYS A 25 14.09 20.09 -45.56
CA LYS A 25 15.17 21.09 -45.65
C LYS A 25 16.42 20.72 -44.84
N LEU A 26 16.35 19.71 -43.98
CA LEU A 26 17.49 19.26 -43.18
C LEU A 26 18.49 18.48 -44.04
N SER A 27 19.77 18.71 -43.80
CA SER A 27 20.83 17.96 -44.47
C SER A 27 20.84 16.49 -44.01
N LYS A 28 21.42 15.58 -44.80
CA LYS A 28 21.51 14.16 -44.45
C LYS A 28 22.24 13.94 -43.11
N GLU A 29 23.13 14.84 -42.73
CA GLU A 29 23.90 14.79 -41.49
C GLU A 29 23.04 15.16 -40.27
N GLU A 30 22.23 16.22 -40.36
CA GLU A 30 21.31 16.66 -39.30
C GLU A 30 20.22 15.61 -39.02
N VAL A 31 19.74 14.93 -40.07
CA VAL A 31 18.78 13.82 -39.94
C VAL A 31 19.40 12.64 -39.20
N GLN A 32 20.69 12.34 -39.41
CA GLN A 32 21.38 11.29 -38.69
C GLN A 32 21.61 11.66 -37.22
N GLU A 33 21.93 12.92 -36.91
CA GLU A 33 22.05 13.37 -35.53
C GLU A 33 20.73 13.30 -34.75
N LEU A 34 19.60 13.68 -35.37
CA LEU A 34 18.29 13.57 -34.74
C LEU A 34 17.90 12.11 -34.46
N LYS A 35 18.25 11.18 -35.37
CA LYS A 35 18.08 9.74 -35.14
C LYS A 35 18.95 9.24 -33.99
N LYS A 36 20.23 9.68 -33.93
CA LYS A 36 21.14 9.35 -32.81
C LYS A 36 20.65 9.92 -31.48
N LYS A 37 20.12 11.15 -31.44
CA LYS A 37 19.53 11.76 -30.24
C LYS A 37 18.29 10.99 -29.77
N LYS A 38 17.36 10.66 -30.67
CA LYS A 38 16.19 9.82 -30.34
C LYS A 38 16.59 8.43 -29.82
N ALA A 39 17.63 7.82 -30.40
CA ALA A 39 18.15 6.54 -29.93
C ALA A 39 18.75 6.66 -28.51
N ARG A 40 19.50 7.73 -28.23
CA ARG A 40 20.02 8.01 -26.88
C ARG A 40 18.89 8.23 -25.87
N ASP A 41 17.86 9.00 -26.21
CA ASP A 41 16.70 9.24 -25.34
C ASP A 41 15.94 7.94 -25.05
N LEU A 42 15.79 7.05 -26.04
CA LEU A 42 15.19 5.73 -25.85
C LEU A 42 16.02 4.81 -24.95
N VAL A 43 17.35 4.85 -25.09
CA VAL A 43 18.27 4.08 -24.23
C VAL A 43 18.25 4.64 -22.80
N GLN A 44 18.24 5.96 -22.63
CA GLN A 44 18.11 6.60 -21.31
C GLN A 44 16.77 6.27 -20.63
N LYS A 45 15.66 6.26 -21.39
CA LYS A 45 14.34 5.82 -20.90
C LYS A 45 14.29 4.34 -20.52
N LYS A 46 15.06 3.48 -21.19
CA LYS A 46 15.17 2.07 -20.80
C LYS A 46 16.02 1.88 -19.53
N SER A 47 17.03 2.71 -19.30
CA SER A 47 17.82 2.66 -18.06
C SER A 47 17.07 3.19 -16.83
N SER A 48 16.11 4.11 -17.01
CA SER A 48 15.24 4.59 -15.92
C SER A 48 14.04 3.67 -15.63
N LEU A 49 13.89 2.59 -16.39
CA LEU A 49 12.95 1.49 -16.14
C LEU A 49 13.63 0.33 -15.39
N LYS A 50 14.62 0.59 -14.53
CA LYS A 50 14.86 -0.28 -13.39
C LYS A 50 13.73 -0.02 -12.39
N VAL A 51 12.64 -0.72 -12.67
CA VAL A 51 11.61 -1.22 -11.77
C VAL A 51 12.07 -1.12 -10.32
N GLY A 52 11.27 -0.47 -9.48
CA GLY A 52 11.39 -0.60 -8.05
C GLY A 52 11.22 -2.08 -7.71
N ILE A 53 12.34 -2.77 -7.54
CA ILE A 53 12.40 -4.06 -6.88
C ILE A 53 12.09 -3.71 -5.43
N LEU A 54 10.88 -4.05 -5.01
CA LEU A 54 10.43 -3.93 -3.63
C LEU A 54 11.46 -4.67 -2.77
N GLU A 55 11.85 -4.12 -1.62
CA GLU A 55 12.84 -4.74 -0.72
C GLU A 55 12.46 -6.19 -0.34
N GLU A 56 11.15 -6.53 -0.42
CA GLU A 56 10.60 -7.88 -0.28
C GLU A 56 11.18 -8.89 -1.29
N ASP A 57 11.47 -8.48 -2.53
CA ASP A 57 12.04 -9.33 -3.57
C ASP A 57 13.53 -9.68 -3.27
N ASP A 58 14.28 -8.80 -2.61
CA ASP A 58 15.70 -9.01 -2.27
C ASP A 58 15.89 -9.99 -1.10
N LEU A 59 14.93 -10.11 -0.17
CA LEU A 59 14.97 -11.16 0.85
C LEU A 59 14.61 -12.52 0.24
N LEU A 60 13.51 -12.58 -0.52
CA LEU A 60 13.07 -13.81 -1.17
C LEU A 60 14.14 -14.37 -2.11
N GLN A 61 14.78 -13.51 -2.89
CA GLN A 61 15.88 -13.89 -3.76
C GLN A 61 17.05 -14.50 -2.97
N LYS A 62 17.44 -13.93 -1.82
CA LYS A 62 18.51 -14.50 -0.99
C LYS A 62 18.13 -15.82 -0.32
N VAL A 63 16.84 -16.03 -0.02
CA VAL A 63 16.35 -17.32 0.49
C VAL A 63 16.42 -18.39 -0.61
N ILE A 64 16.05 -18.04 -1.84
CA ILE A 64 16.19 -18.93 -3.00
C ILE A 64 17.66 -19.26 -3.24
N GLU A 65 18.55 -18.26 -3.24
CA GLU A 65 20.00 -18.46 -3.39
C GLU A 65 20.59 -19.35 -2.29
N PHE A 66 20.13 -19.20 -1.04
CA PHE A 66 20.55 -20.07 0.06
C PHE A 66 20.05 -21.50 -0.10
N ASN A 67 18.79 -21.69 -0.50
CA ASN A 67 18.20 -23.00 -0.74
C ASN A 67 18.90 -23.72 -1.90
N ASP A 68 19.16 -23.01 -3.00
CA ASP A 68 19.93 -23.55 -4.12
C ASP A 68 21.34 -23.90 -3.66
N TRP A 69 22.01 -23.03 -2.90
CA TRP A 69 23.32 -23.33 -2.35
C TRP A 69 23.32 -24.59 -1.48
N LEU A 70 22.30 -24.82 -0.64
CA LEU A 70 22.17 -26.04 0.17
C LEU A 70 21.97 -27.28 -0.70
N ASN A 71 21.10 -27.20 -1.72
CA ASN A 71 20.77 -28.34 -2.59
C ASN A 71 21.97 -28.83 -3.43
N HIS A 72 22.96 -27.96 -3.67
CA HIS A 72 24.19 -28.32 -4.38
C HIS A 72 25.30 -28.87 -3.46
N ARG A 73 25.06 -29.03 -2.14
CA ARG A 73 26.04 -29.54 -1.18
C ARG A 73 25.76 -30.98 -0.79
N THR A 74 26.81 -31.80 -0.84
CA THR A 74 26.76 -33.22 -0.47
C THR A 74 27.15 -33.48 0.99
N TYR A 75 27.84 -32.55 1.65
CA TYR A 75 28.28 -32.69 3.04
C TYR A 75 28.07 -31.43 3.88
N LEU A 76 26.84 -31.23 4.35
CA LEU A 76 26.44 -30.06 5.13
C LEU A 76 27.15 -29.93 6.49
N LYS A 77 27.58 -31.06 7.08
CA LYS A 77 28.25 -31.07 8.39
C LYS A 77 29.63 -30.39 8.37
N GLY A 78 30.30 -30.34 7.22
CA GLY A 78 31.58 -29.64 7.06
C GLY A 78 31.45 -28.16 6.71
N ASP A 79 30.24 -27.72 6.33
CA ASP A 79 29.95 -26.35 5.91
C ASP A 79 29.14 -25.57 6.97
N LEU A 80 29.15 -26.03 8.23
CA LEU A 80 28.40 -25.42 9.34
C LEU A 80 28.70 -23.93 9.49
N ASP A 81 29.97 -23.51 9.40
CA ASP A 81 30.36 -22.09 9.50
C ASP A 81 29.72 -21.24 8.39
N LYS A 82 29.61 -21.79 7.18
CA LYS A 82 29.00 -21.10 6.04
C LYS A 82 27.48 -21.05 6.17
N ILE A 83 26.86 -22.11 6.67
CA ILE A 83 25.44 -22.14 7.01
C ILE A 83 25.14 -21.09 8.07
N GLU A 84 25.96 -21.01 9.11
CA GLU A 84 25.82 -20.00 10.17
C GLU A 84 25.95 -18.58 9.60
N MET A 85 26.88 -18.35 8.68
CA MET A 85 27.03 -17.07 7.99
C MET A 85 25.81 -16.71 7.14
N TRP A 86 25.25 -17.66 6.37
CA TRP A 86 24.02 -17.47 5.62
C TRP A 86 22.84 -17.12 6.53
N LEU A 87 22.68 -17.86 7.63
CA LEU A 87 21.63 -17.61 8.62
C LEU A 87 21.79 -16.25 9.29
N LYS A 88 23.01 -15.86 9.67
CA LYS A 88 23.30 -14.52 10.21
C LYS A 88 22.91 -13.43 9.22
N ASN A 89 23.28 -13.57 7.95
CA ASN A 89 22.97 -12.57 6.92
C ASN A 89 21.46 -12.44 6.67
N LEU A 90 20.73 -13.56 6.59
CA LEU A 90 19.27 -13.55 6.45
C LEU A 90 18.60 -12.94 7.69
N TYR A 91 19.07 -13.30 8.88
CA TYR A 91 18.54 -12.77 10.12
C TYR A 91 18.82 -11.28 10.30
N SER A 92 19.99 -10.80 9.90
CA SER A 92 20.34 -9.37 9.89
C SER A 92 19.40 -8.58 8.99
N LYS A 93 18.99 -9.14 7.84
CA LYS A 93 17.99 -8.51 6.96
C LYS A 93 16.62 -8.41 7.63
N ILE A 94 16.14 -9.50 8.23
CA ILE A 94 14.87 -9.53 8.97
C ILE A 94 14.90 -8.51 10.12
N LYS A 95 16.01 -8.44 10.86
CA LYS A 95 16.18 -7.47 11.95
C LYS A 95 16.34 -6.02 11.51
N SER A 96 16.81 -5.78 10.29
CA SER A 96 16.88 -4.44 9.70
C SER A 96 15.53 -3.93 9.20
N GLU A 97 14.45 -4.72 9.31
CA GLU A 97 13.06 -4.33 9.09
C GLU A 97 12.27 -3.97 10.37
N PRO A 98 12.81 -3.31 11.43
CA PRO A 98 12.00 -3.00 12.62
C PRO A 98 10.90 -1.97 12.33
N ALA A 99 10.86 -1.39 11.11
CA ALA A 99 9.72 -0.62 10.63
C ALA A 99 8.48 -1.49 10.31
N GLN A 100 8.65 -2.77 9.95
CA GLN A 100 7.56 -3.65 9.53
C GLN A 100 6.81 -4.34 10.69
N GLU A 101 7.47 -4.62 11.83
CA GLU A 101 6.79 -5.18 13.02
C GLU A 101 5.68 -4.26 13.54
N SER A 102 5.85 -2.95 13.38
CA SER A 102 4.82 -1.95 13.72
C SER A 102 3.59 -2.01 12.81
N ASN A 103 3.72 -2.52 11.58
CA ASN A 103 2.62 -2.67 10.63
C ASN A 103 1.90 -4.02 10.80
N PHE A 104 2.63 -5.09 11.16
CA PHE A 104 2.04 -6.41 11.40
C PHE A 104 1.16 -6.43 12.66
N THR A 105 1.63 -5.79 13.75
CA THR A 105 0.86 -5.62 14.99
C THR A 105 -0.37 -4.72 14.81
N LYS A 106 -0.26 -3.64 14.02
CA LYS A 106 -1.41 -2.79 13.64
C LYS A 106 -2.42 -3.53 12.77
N GLY A 107 -1.97 -4.38 11.84
CA GLY A 107 -2.85 -5.23 11.03
C GLY A 107 -3.65 -6.22 11.88
N SER A 108 -3.01 -6.84 12.88
CA SER A 108 -3.66 -7.74 13.85
C SER A 108 -4.70 -7.00 14.71
N GLN A 109 -4.37 -5.85 15.28
CA GLN A 109 -5.34 -5.07 16.08
C GLN A 109 -6.53 -4.58 15.24
N LYS A 110 -6.30 -4.18 13.99
CA LYS A 110 -7.35 -3.74 13.07
C LYS A 110 -8.31 -4.87 12.71
N SER A 111 -7.79 -6.06 12.43
CA SER A 111 -8.61 -7.24 12.12
C SER A 111 -9.47 -7.66 13.31
N GLN A 112 -8.90 -7.67 14.52
CA GLN A 112 -9.67 -7.91 15.75
C GLN A 112 -10.79 -6.88 15.94
N ALA A 113 -10.53 -5.59 15.72
CA ALA A 113 -11.55 -4.55 15.82
C ALA A 113 -12.69 -4.74 14.80
N ILE A 114 -12.37 -5.17 13.57
CA ILE A 114 -13.37 -5.50 12.54
C ILE A 114 -14.24 -6.67 12.99
N GLU A 115 -13.64 -7.75 13.50
CA GLU A 115 -14.38 -8.92 13.96
C GLU A 115 -15.30 -8.61 15.15
N GLN A 116 -14.83 -7.84 16.13
CA GLN A 116 -15.67 -7.41 17.25
C GLN A 116 -16.82 -6.51 16.78
N TYR A 117 -16.57 -5.62 15.81
CA TYR A 117 -17.63 -4.78 15.24
C TYR A 117 -18.72 -5.59 14.54
N LYS A 118 -18.38 -6.71 13.87
CA LYS A 118 -19.36 -7.60 13.23
C LYS A 118 -20.33 -8.27 14.21
N LYS A 119 -19.95 -8.41 15.50
CA LYS A 119 -20.82 -8.99 16.54
C LYS A 119 -21.93 -8.03 16.97
N ILE A 120 -21.79 -6.74 16.68
CA ILE A 120 -22.77 -5.71 17.05
C ILE A 120 -23.95 -5.76 16.05
N PRO A 121 -25.20 -5.87 16.52
CA PRO A 121 -26.37 -5.87 15.63
C PRO A 121 -26.43 -4.60 14.75
N PRO A 122 -26.76 -4.71 13.45
CA PRO A 122 -26.82 -3.55 12.54
C PRO A 122 -27.80 -2.44 12.95
N ARG A 123 -28.84 -2.80 13.71
CA ARG A 123 -29.85 -1.86 14.24
C ARG A 123 -29.47 -1.23 15.58
N PHE A 124 -28.38 -1.65 16.20
CA PHE A 124 -27.94 -1.14 17.50
C PHE A 124 -27.41 0.30 17.41
N LEU A 125 -26.86 0.69 16.26
CA LEU A 125 -26.30 2.01 16.02
C LEU A 125 -26.97 2.67 14.81
N ASP A 126 -27.14 3.99 14.89
CA ASP A 126 -27.58 4.80 13.75
C ASP A 126 -26.63 4.64 12.56
N GLU A 127 -27.19 4.71 11.35
CA GLU A 127 -26.44 4.54 10.10
C GLU A 127 -25.25 5.51 10.01
N LYS A 128 -25.46 6.77 10.41
CA LYS A 128 -24.40 7.81 10.43
C LYS A 128 -23.24 7.44 11.34
N THR A 129 -23.53 6.80 12.48
CA THR A 129 -22.54 6.40 13.47
C THR A 129 -21.82 5.14 13.03
N ARG A 130 -22.54 4.19 12.40
CA ARG A 130 -21.94 2.99 11.78
C ARG A 130 -20.93 3.35 10.70
N ILE A 131 -21.29 4.28 9.80
CA ILE A 131 -20.39 4.78 8.77
C ILE A 131 -19.15 5.43 9.40
N ALA A 132 -19.33 6.24 10.45
CA ALA A 132 -18.21 6.89 11.13
C ALA A 132 -17.26 5.87 11.80
N ILE A 133 -17.79 4.82 12.44
CA ILE A 133 -16.99 3.72 13.02
C ILE A 133 -16.26 2.96 11.91
N SER A 134 -16.95 2.60 10.82
CA SER A 134 -16.33 1.89 9.69
C SER A 134 -15.16 2.69 9.12
N LYS A 135 -15.33 3.99 8.87
CA LYS A 135 -14.22 4.87 8.46
C LYS A 135 -13.08 4.88 9.47
N ASN A 136 -13.40 4.90 10.76
CA ASN A 136 -12.40 4.88 11.83
C ASN A 136 -11.60 3.56 11.86
N ILE A 137 -12.29 2.42 11.74
CA ILE A 137 -11.67 1.08 11.72
C ILE A 137 -10.83 0.90 10.46
N HIS A 138 -11.30 1.35 9.30
CA HIS A 138 -10.58 1.16 8.04
C HIS A 138 -9.46 2.20 7.79
N GLY A 139 -9.38 3.26 8.59
CA GLY A 139 -8.38 4.32 8.45
C GLY A 139 -8.70 5.32 7.34
N VAL A 140 -9.96 5.42 6.95
CA VAL A 140 -10.43 6.36 5.92
C VAL A 140 -10.51 7.77 6.50
N LYS A 141 -10.23 8.79 5.69
CA LYS A 141 -10.30 10.19 6.12
C LYS A 141 -11.68 10.52 6.69
N LYS A 142 -11.70 10.95 7.96
CA LYS A 142 -12.91 11.32 8.71
C LYS A 142 -13.29 12.77 8.42
N SER A 143 -14.58 13.03 8.25
CA SER A 143 -15.14 14.38 8.23
C SER A 143 -15.39 14.89 9.65
N ASN A 144 -15.62 16.21 9.81
CA ASN A 144 -15.98 16.80 11.10
C ASN A 144 -17.28 16.20 11.67
N LYS A 145 -18.24 15.84 10.81
CA LYS A 145 -19.47 15.17 11.22
C LYS A 145 -19.20 13.75 11.76
N ASP A 146 -18.29 13.02 11.13
CA ASP A 146 -17.89 11.68 11.60
C ASP A 146 -17.25 11.79 13.00
N ASN A 147 -16.35 12.76 13.21
CA ASN A 147 -15.73 13.00 14.51
C ASN A 147 -16.74 13.37 15.59
N TYR A 148 -17.72 14.22 15.26
CA TYR A 148 -18.82 14.56 16.18
C TYR A 148 -19.61 13.32 16.61
N ASN A 149 -19.99 12.45 15.65
CA ASN A 149 -20.75 11.24 15.94
C ASN A 149 -19.95 10.27 16.81
N LEU A 150 -18.65 10.10 16.57
CA LEU A 150 -17.78 9.25 17.40
C LEU A 150 -17.65 9.78 18.83
N ARG A 151 -17.53 11.11 18.99
CA ARG A 151 -17.49 11.74 20.32
C ARG A 151 -18.81 11.56 21.06
N LYS A 152 -19.94 11.79 20.38
CA LYS A 152 -21.27 11.58 20.94
C LYS A 152 -21.46 10.12 21.38
N LEU A 153 -21.06 9.16 20.54
CA LEU A 153 -21.12 7.74 20.86
C LEU A 153 -20.28 7.39 22.09
N ARG A 154 -19.08 7.96 22.22
CA ARG A 154 -18.21 7.71 23.37
C ARG A 154 -18.88 8.11 24.69
N ASN A 155 -19.53 9.27 24.73
CA ASN A 155 -20.23 9.73 25.93
C ASN A 155 -21.42 8.81 26.25
N LEU A 156 -22.21 8.43 25.24
CA LEU A 156 -23.34 7.53 25.41
C LEU A 156 -22.89 6.15 25.93
N ILE A 157 -21.77 5.61 25.43
CA ILE A 157 -21.21 4.35 25.93
C ILE A 157 -20.83 4.49 27.41
N GLN A 158 -20.22 5.60 27.82
CA GLN A 158 -19.86 5.82 29.23
C GLN A 158 -21.08 5.84 30.13
N GLU A 159 -22.14 6.56 29.74
CA GLU A 159 -23.41 6.59 30.48
C GLU A 159 -24.03 5.18 30.59
N LYS A 160 -24.08 4.43 29.49
CA LYS A 160 -24.63 3.08 29.47
C LYS A 160 -23.81 2.06 30.27
N LEU A 161 -22.49 2.22 30.33
CA LEU A 161 -21.64 1.39 31.19
C LEU A 161 -21.88 1.68 32.68
N ILE A 162 -22.19 2.93 33.04
CA ILE A 162 -22.57 3.28 34.41
C ILE A 162 -23.94 2.68 34.74
N GLU A 163 -24.92 2.84 33.86
CA GLU A 163 -26.24 2.20 34.01
C GLU A 163 -26.13 0.68 34.17
N ALA A 164 -25.30 0.02 33.34
CA ALA A 164 -25.07 -1.41 33.43
C ALA A 164 -24.56 -1.85 34.80
N LYS A 165 -23.66 -1.08 35.42
CA LYS A 165 -23.19 -1.36 36.81
C LYS A 165 -24.32 -1.29 37.82
N TYR A 166 -25.26 -0.34 37.67
CA TYR A 166 -26.43 -0.28 38.54
C TYR A 166 -27.36 -1.49 38.31
N TYR A 167 -27.56 -1.90 37.06
CA TYR A 167 -28.33 -3.11 36.77
C TYR A 167 -27.68 -4.38 37.30
N GLU A 168 -26.35 -4.50 37.28
CA GLU A 168 -25.63 -5.62 37.92
C GLU A 168 -25.87 -5.68 39.43
N ILE A 169 -25.95 -4.52 40.10
CA ILE A 169 -26.30 -4.47 41.53
C ILE A 169 -27.74 -4.93 41.75
N LEU A 170 -28.68 -4.44 40.94
CA LEU A 170 -30.08 -4.85 41.02
C LEU A 170 -30.25 -6.34 40.75
N GLU A 171 -29.54 -6.90 39.78
CA GLU A 171 -29.56 -8.33 39.48
C GLU A 171 -29.08 -9.17 40.68
N LYS A 172 -28.04 -8.72 41.39
CA LYS A 172 -27.57 -9.38 42.61
C LYS A 172 -28.61 -9.34 43.72
N ILE A 173 -29.32 -8.23 43.88
CA ILE A 173 -30.39 -8.09 44.88
C ILE A 173 -31.56 -9.01 44.54
N LEU A 174 -31.94 -9.09 43.26
CA LEU A 174 -33.05 -9.94 42.81
C LEU A 174 -32.74 -11.45 42.86
N LYS A 175 -31.47 -11.83 42.98
CA LYS A 175 -31.02 -13.22 43.14
C LYS A 175 -30.93 -13.68 44.60
N LEU A 176 -31.26 -12.81 45.55
CA LEU A 176 -31.51 -13.18 46.95
C LEU A 176 -32.88 -13.85 47.09
#